data_AF-A0AAV1C4E8-F1
#
_entry.id   AF-A0AAV1C4E8-F1
#
_cell.length_a   1.000
_cell.length_b   1.000
_cell.length_c   1.000
_cell.angle_alpha   90.00
_cell.angle_beta   90.00
_cell.angle_gamma   90.00
#
_symmetry.space_group_name_H-M   'P 1'
#
loop_
_entity.id
_entity.type
_entity.pdbx_description
1 polymer ?
#
loop_
_entity_poly.entity_id
_entity_poly.type
_entity_poly.pdbx_seq_one_letter_code
_entity_poly.pdbx_strand_id
1 'polypeptide(L)'
;MTKFPIRVAISLAVFWAVFTFASSTQTQSHLPEQVFLHCLKSSNDPNITEVVYTPEHPDFLSVLNFYIQNSRFLNNKQTPKPKLIVAPSKGSEVQTVIKCGKMSSLQIRIRSGGHDFEGSSYISDLVDVPEKVASFMVSRTLVENAVQLVHKAQSVSLTLPLEIYFSIKFMTVLSNQTNKPTVEATFVCTYRGAGGITELLSIMDRKFPELGVTKDDIFEMLWIQFVPFHNSYPIDDYVHYLTSRIPPSKPYFSAKADFVRDPVSETGVQGLMNKLLEVPLGIGQMEWTFWGGGIMDKIPESEIAFPHRGYLFIVFEVVYWNKDDTSATIEERIDWFRGFRREFGRYVPENPRPAYADYRDHDLGLNRPDGTTTVEEARKSWGGPYFGGNFDRLVRVKSVVDPENLFRNEQGFPVIELPSSQCQLTS
;
A
#
# COMPACT_ATOMS: atom_id res chain seq x y z
N MET A 1 -69.70 -20.96 14.05
CA MET A 1 -69.87 -19.84 15.00
C MET A 1 -68.85 -20.01 16.13
N THR A 2 -68.18 -18.90 16.52
CA THR A 2 -67.61 -18.60 17.85
C THR A 2 -66.55 -19.56 18.44
N LYS A 3 -65.26 -19.18 18.48
CA LYS A 3 -64.53 -18.34 19.47
C LYS A 3 -64.12 -19.07 20.78
N PHE A 4 -62.79 -19.11 20.99
CA PHE A 4 -61.93 -19.22 22.19
C PHE A 4 -62.54 -19.17 23.61
N PRO A 5 -61.83 -19.75 24.62
CA PRO A 5 -61.09 -18.86 25.54
C PRO A 5 -59.73 -19.37 26.07
N ILE A 6 -58.96 -18.38 26.54
CA ILE A 6 -57.72 -18.38 27.35
C ILE A 6 -58.05 -18.56 28.85
N ARG A 7 -57.11 -19.10 29.67
CA ARG A 7 -56.69 -18.68 31.05
C ARG A 7 -55.88 -19.82 31.72
N VAL A 8 -54.60 -19.66 32.10
CA VAL A 8 -53.96 -18.99 33.27
C VAL A 8 -54.23 -19.64 34.63
N ALA A 9 -53.15 -20.10 35.33
CA ALA A 9 -52.79 -19.85 36.75
C ALA A 9 -51.74 -20.88 37.27
N ILE A 10 -50.49 -20.48 37.57
CA ILE A 10 -49.86 -20.27 38.91
C ILE A 10 -49.82 -21.51 39.84
N SER A 11 -48.63 -22.02 40.19
CA SER A 11 -48.17 -22.14 41.61
C SER A 11 -46.79 -22.81 41.79
N LEU A 12 -45.98 -22.11 42.58
CA LEU A 12 -44.91 -22.50 43.52
C LEU A 12 -44.52 -23.98 43.69
N ALA A 13 -43.21 -24.24 43.63
CA ALA A 13 -42.55 -25.20 44.52
C ALA A 13 -41.08 -24.81 44.76
N VAL A 14 -40.73 -24.70 46.04
CA VAL A 14 -39.40 -24.42 46.59
C VAL A 14 -38.63 -25.73 46.74
N PHE A 15 -37.35 -25.68 46.38
CA PHE A 15 -36.18 -26.48 46.79
C PHE A 15 -36.39 -27.78 47.58
N TRP A 16 -35.69 -28.84 47.18
CA TRP A 16 -34.73 -29.54 48.06
C TRP A 16 -33.61 -30.18 47.21
N ALA A 17 -32.39 -30.04 47.71
CA ALA A 17 -31.13 -30.33 47.04
C ALA A 17 -30.80 -31.82 47.01
N VAL A 18 -30.18 -32.28 45.91
CA VAL A 18 -29.31 -33.46 45.91
C VAL A 18 -27.92 -32.99 45.47
N PHE A 19 -27.00 -32.95 46.43
CA PHE A 19 -25.58 -32.72 46.21
C PHE A 19 -24.98 -33.93 45.49
N THR A 20 -24.73 -33.80 44.19
CA THR A 20 -23.72 -34.61 43.51
C THR A 20 -22.44 -33.80 43.45
N PHE A 21 -21.46 -34.15 44.29
CA PHE A 21 -20.07 -33.70 44.16
C PHE A 21 -19.49 -34.28 42.87
N ALA A 22 -19.66 -33.57 41.76
CA ALA A 22 -18.76 -33.66 40.64
C ALA A 22 -17.57 -32.76 40.97
N SER A 23 -16.43 -33.36 41.32
CA SER A 23 -15.16 -32.64 41.40
C SER A 23 -14.85 -32.10 40.00
N SER A 24 -15.30 -30.87 39.73
CA SER A 24 -14.81 -30.11 38.59
C SER A 24 -13.36 -29.79 38.88
N THR A 25 -12.43 -30.48 38.22
CA THR A 25 -11.12 -29.91 37.98
C THR A 25 -11.36 -28.64 37.19
N GLN A 26 -11.32 -27.48 37.86
CA GLN A 26 -11.20 -26.20 37.19
C GLN A 26 -9.87 -26.26 36.43
N THR A 27 -9.93 -26.57 35.13
CA THR A 27 -8.87 -26.16 34.23
C THR A 27 -8.92 -24.65 34.22
N GLN A 28 -8.02 -24.03 34.99
CA GLN A 28 -7.81 -22.60 35.01
C GLN A 28 -7.35 -22.22 33.60
N SER A 29 -8.28 -21.78 32.75
CA SER A 29 -7.93 -21.25 31.44
C SER A 29 -7.15 -19.96 31.69
N HIS A 30 -5.82 -20.05 31.66
CA HIS A 30 -4.95 -18.88 31.79
C HIS A 30 -5.32 -17.87 30.70
N LEU A 31 -5.46 -16.60 31.10
CA LEU A 31 -5.66 -15.52 30.15
C LEU A 31 -4.49 -15.50 29.14
N PRO A 32 -4.74 -15.18 27.85
CA PRO A 32 -3.70 -15.05 26.83
C PRO A 32 -2.45 -14.28 27.30
N GLU A 33 -2.63 -13.15 28.00
CA GLU A 33 -1.53 -12.38 28.59
C GLU A 33 -0.70 -13.17 29.63
N GLN A 34 -1.33 -14.02 30.45
CA GLN A 34 -0.63 -14.83 31.45
C GLN A 34 0.18 -15.95 30.80
N VAL A 35 -0.37 -16.59 29.75
CA VAL A 35 0.36 -17.58 28.95
C VAL A 35 1.57 -16.95 28.29
N PHE A 36 1.39 -15.74 27.73
CA PHE A 36 2.48 -14.97 27.13
C PHE A 36 3.58 -14.62 28.13
N LEU A 37 3.23 -14.05 29.28
CA LEU A 37 4.19 -13.66 30.32
C LEU A 37 4.91 -14.88 30.92
N HIS A 38 4.21 -16.00 31.09
CA HIS A 38 4.82 -17.24 31.55
C HIS A 38 5.83 -17.77 30.51
N CYS A 39 5.47 -17.74 29.23
CA CYS A 39 6.39 -18.11 28.16
C CYS A 39 7.64 -17.22 28.12
N LEU A 40 7.49 -15.90 28.28
CA LEU A 40 8.65 -14.99 28.33
C LEU A 40 9.58 -15.31 29.50
N LYS A 41 9.03 -15.54 30.70
CA LYS A 41 9.79 -15.93 31.91
C LYS A 41 10.50 -17.28 31.77
N SER A 42 9.98 -18.17 30.92
CA SER A 42 10.61 -19.47 30.63
C SER A 42 11.73 -19.40 29.59
N SER A 43 12.01 -18.21 29.03
CA SER A 43 13.07 -18.02 28.06
C SER A 43 14.47 -17.96 28.70
N ASN A 44 15.51 -18.19 27.91
CA ASN A 44 16.91 -18.12 28.35
C ASN A 44 17.41 -16.68 28.55
N ASP A 45 16.56 -15.67 28.43
CA ASP A 45 16.93 -14.27 28.51
C ASP A 45 16.48 -13.67 29.85
N PRO A 46 17.39 -13.45 30.81
CA PRO A 46 17.02 -13.00 32.15
C PRO A 46 16.41 -11.59 32.16
N ASN A 47 16.68 -10.79 31.13
CA ASN A 47 16.27 -9.38 31.07
C ASN A 47 15.01 -9.17 30.23
N ILE A 48 14.42 -10.22 29.65
CA ILE A 48 13.26 -10.07 28.75
C ILE A 48 12.04 -9.47 29.46
N THR A 49 11.97 -9.58 30.78
CA THR A 49 10.88 -8.99 31.57
C THR A 49 11.05 -7.49 31.80
N GLU A 50 12.28 -6.97 31.70
CA GLU A 50 12.59 -5.53 31.85
C GLU A 50 12.10 -4.71 30.65
N VAL A 51 11.91 -5.38 29.50
CA VAL A 51 11.40 -4.76 28.27
C VAL A 51 9.89 -4.93 28.09
N VAL A 52 9.18 -5.41 29.11
CA VAL A 52 7.72 -5.66 29.07
C VAL A 52 6.98 -4.66 29.96
N TYR A 53 6.01 -3.98 29.37
CA TYR A 53 5.17 -2.99 30.04
C TYR A 53 3.72 -3.50 30.03
N THR A 54 3.18 -3.85 31.19
CA THR A 54 1.76 -4.19 31.37
C THR A 54 0.97 -2.94 31.78
N PRO A 55 -0.37 -2.93 31.72
CA PRO A 55 -1.18 -1.77 32.12
C PRO A 55 -0.92 -1.29 33.56
N GLU A 56 -0.40 -2.16 34.42
CA GLU A 56 -0.01 -1.86 35.81
C GLU A 56 1.38 -1.23 35.92
N HIS A 57 2.21 -1.28 34.87
CA HIS A 57 3.54 -0.71 34.85
C HIS A 57 3.47 0.82 34.82
N PRO A 58 4.23 1.56 35.66
CA PRO A 58 4.17 3.02 35.75
C PRO A 58 4.44 3.71 34.40
N ASP A 59 5.36 3.15 33.60
CA ASP A 59 5.72 3.67 32.28
C ASP A 59 4.85 3.17 31.13
N PHE A 60 3.79 2.38 31.37
CA PHE A 60 3.00 1.82 30.27
C PHE A 60 2.42 2.90 29.36
N LEU A 61 1.81 3.94 29.95
CA LEU A 61 1.22 5.02 29.18
C LEU A 61 2.29 5.92 28.55
N SER A 62 3.41 6.17 29.22
CA SER A 62 4.50 6.97 28.64
C SER A 62 5.10 6.26 27.42
N VAL A 63 5.39 4.96 27.52
CA VAL A 63 5.90 4.14 26.41
C VAL A 63 4.87 3.96 25.30
N LEU A 64 3.59 3.78 25.63
CA LEU A 64 2.52 3.72 24.63
C LEU A 64 2.45 5.04 23.87
N ASN A 65 2.35 6.16 24.57
CA ASN A 65 2.11 7.47 24.00
C ASN A 65 3.32 8.05 23.26
N PHE A 66 4.55 7.71 23.67
CA PHE A 66 5.79 8.27 23.09
C PHE A 66 5.88 8.10 21.57
N TYR A 67 5.38 6.97 21.04
CA TYR A 67 5.35 6.67 19.62
C TYR A 67 3.93 6.68 19.02
N ILE A 68 2.97 7.40 19.61
CA ILE A 68 1.70 7.70 18.94
C ILE A 68 1.86 9.07 18.28
N GLN A 69 2.05 9.06 16.96
CA GLN A 69 2.28 10.29 16.20
C GLN A 69 0.99 10.97 15.74
N ASN A 70 -0.12 10.22 15.69
CA ASN A 70 -1.44 10.78 15.39
C ASN A 70 -2.20 11.05 16.69
N SER A 71 -2.26 12.33 17.07
CA SER A 71 -2.90 12.79 18.32
C SER A 71 -4.37 12.37 18.47
N ARG A 72 -5.08 12.02 17.37
CA ARG A 72 -6.43 11.43 17.41
C ARG A 72 -6.52 10.21 18.35
N PHE A 73 -5.43 9.47 18.48
CA PHE A 73 -5.35 8.25 19.27
C PHE A 73 -4.65 8.42 20.61
N LEU A 74 -4.04 9.59 20.85
CA LEU A 74 -3.35 9.93 22.08
C LEU A 74 -4.38 10.21 23.17
N ASN A 75 -4.28 9.51 24.31
CA ASN A 75 -5.15 9.71 25.49
C ASN A 75 -6.67 9.57 25.24
N ASN A 76 -7.07 9.06 24.06
CA ASN A 76 -8.46 8.79 23.76
C ASN A 76 -8.93 7.53 24.51
N LYS A 77 -9.98 7.67 25.32
CA LYS A 77 -10.56 6.58 26.12
C LYS A 77 -11.29 5.54 25.27
N GLN A 78 -11.70 5.91 24.05
CA GLN A 78 -12.38 5.04 23.10
C GLN A 78 -11.40 4.20 22.27
N THR A 79 -10.12 4.61 22.20
CA THR A 79 -9.08 3.86 21.48
C THR A 79 -8.67 2.61 22.28
N PRO A 80 -8.84 1.40 21.71
CA PRO A 80 -8.38 0.16 22.33
C PRO A 80 -6.88 0.21 22.62
N LYS A 81 -6.49 -0.21 23.82
CA LYS A 81 -5.08 -0.23 24.26
C LYS A 81 -4.55 -1.65 24.18
N PRO A 82 -3.24 -1.82 23.89
CA PRO A 82 -2.64 -3.14 23.89
C PRO A 82 -2.71 -3.77 25.28
N LYS A 83 -2.81 -5.10 25.33
CA LYS A 83 -2.78 -5.87 26.59
C LYS A 83 -1.43 -5.79 27.30
N LEU A 84 -0.37 -5.60 26.53
CA LEU A 84 1.01 -5.40 26.99
C LEU A 84 1.83 -4.81 25.84
N ILE A 85 2.92 -4.13 26.16
CA ILE A 85 3.91 -3.64 25.21
C ILE A 85 5.23 -4.36 25.47
N VAL A 86 5.92 -4.78 24.41
CA VAL A 86 7.30 -5.27 24.51
C VAL A 86 8.20 -4.38 23.66
N ALA A 87 9.26 -3.84 24.27
CA ALA A 87 10.23 -2.94 23.62
C ALA A 87 11.61 -3.63 23.51
N PRO A 88 11.77 -4.61 22.61
CA PRO A 88 12.99 -5.40 22.52
C PRO A 88 14.18 -4.54 22.06
N SER A 89 15.34 -4.78 22.67
CA SER A 89 16.63 -4.15 22.42
C SER A 89 17.57 -4.99 21.54
N LYS A 90 17.30 -6.30 21.40
CA LYS A 90 18.12 -7.24 20.61
C LYS A 90 17.27 -8.25 19.85
N GLY A 91 17.83 -8.80 18.76
CA GLY A 91 17.11 -9.72 17.88
C GLY A 91 16.59 -10.99 18.56
N SER A 92 17.27 -11.49 19.59
CA SER A 92 16.84 -12.68 20.36
C SER A 92 15.55 -12.44 21.15
N GLU A 93 15.31 -11.22 21.62
CA GLU A 93 14.07 -10.86 22.33
C GLU A 93 12.90 -10.83 21.35
N VAL A 94 13.11 -10.29 20.13
CA VAL A 94 12.08 -10.31 19.07
C VAL A 94 11.67 -11.75 18.77
N GLN A 95 12.62 -12.66 18.56
CA GLN A 95 12.34 -14.08 18.32
C GLN A 95 11.51 -14.70 19.44
N THR A 96 11.85 -14.38 20.70
CA THR A 96 11.16 -14.89 21.89
C THR A 96 9.73 -14.33 22.00
N VAL A 97 9.54 -13.04 21.73
CA VAL A 97 8.21 -12.38 21.71
C VAL A 97 7.31 -13.00 20.64
N ILE A 98 7.83 -13.22 19.42
CA ILE A 98 7.06 -13.87 18.35
C ILE A 98 6.68 -15.30 18.74
N LYS A 99 7.61 -16.08 19.32
CA LYS A 99 7.36 -17.44 19.79
C LYS A 99 6.25 -17.47 20.86
N CYS A 100 6.36 -16.61 21.87
CA CYS A 100 5.39 -16.55 22.96
C CYS A 100 4.03 -16.00 22.53
N GLY A 101 3.99 -15.05 21.58
CA GLY A 101 2.74 -14.54 21.02
C GLY A 101 1.96 -15.63 20.28
N LYS A 102 2.66 -16.46 19.47
CA LYS A 102 2.05 -17.63 18.82
C LYS A 102 1.48 -18.64 19.82
N MET A 103 2.16 -18.86 20.96
CA MET A 103 1.71 -19.80 22.00
C MET A 103 0.53 -19.29 22.84
N SER A 104 0.32 -17.97 22.88
CA SER A 104 -0.67 -17.33 23.75
C SER A 104 -1.92 -16.84 23.01
N SER A 105 -2.02 -17.07 21.70
CA SER A 105 -3.10 -16.56 20.85
C SER A 105 -3.27 -15.04 20.91
N LEU A 106 -2.22 -14.31 21.28
CA LEU A 106 -2.21 -12.85 21.24
C LEU A 106 -1.87 -12.34 19.85
N GLN A 107 -2.61 -11.35 19.39
CA GLN A 107 -2.27 -10.61 18.17
C GLN A 107 -1.11 -9.64 18.45
N ILE A 108 -0.07 -9.70 17.62
CA ILE A 108 1.09 -8.81 17.73
C ILE A 108 0.95 -7.65 16.74
N ARG A 109 1.16 -6.43 17.19
CA ARG A 109 1.35 -5.24 16.34
C ARG A 109 2.79 -4.77 16.45
N ILE A 110 3.43 -4.56 15.31
CA ILE A 110 4.81 -4.08 15.25
C ILE A 110 4.77 -2.57 15.06
N ARG A 111 5.41 -1.84 15.98
CA ARG A 111 5.52 -0.39 15.92
C ARG A 111 6.99 0.00 15.86
N SER A 112 7.35 0.71 14.79
CA SER A 112 8.64 1.38 14.65
C SER A 112 8.48 2.86 15.03
N GLY A 113 8.42 3.78 14.05
CA GLY A 113 8.26 5.21 14.31
C GLY A 113 6.85 5.68 14.73
N GLY A 114 5.82 4.83 14.60
CA GLY A 114 4.48 5.15 15.10
C GLY A 114 3.66 6.13 14.26
N HIS A 115 4.07 6.38 13.02
CA HIS A 115 3.41 7.27 12.06
C HIS A 115 2.18 6.64 11.35
N ASP A 116 1.61 5.58 11.92
CA ASP A 116 0.42 4.97 11.32
C ASP A 116 -0.78 5.92 11.44
N PHE A 117 -1.34 6.29 10.29
CA PHE A 117 -2.41 7.29 10.18
C PHE A 117 -3.72 6.81 10.82
N GLU A 118 -3.95 5.49 10.82
CA GLU A 118 -5.13 4.84 11.40
C GLU A 118 -4.81 4.12 12.71
N GLY A 119 -3.60 4.30 13.23
CA GLY A 119 -3.10 3.67 14.44
C GLY A 119 -2.96 2.16 14.38
N SER A 120 -2.97 1.52 13.21
CA SER A 120 -2.91 0.05 13.05
C SER A 120 -1.67 -0.61 13.66
N SER A 121 -0.59 0.17 13.86
CA SER A 121 0.63 -0.28 14.57
C SER A 121 0.51 -0.23 16.09
N TYR A 122 -0.55 0.36 16.65
CA TYR A 122 -0.79 0.49 18.10
C TYR A 122 -2.28 0.33 18.52
N ILE A 123 -3.19 0.06 17.59
CA ILE A 123 -4.63 -0.18 17.77
C ILE A 123 -4.95 -1.61 17.35
N SER A 124 -5.83 -2.27 18.12
CA SER A 124 -5.99 -3.72 18.13
C SER A 124 -7.08 -4.29 17.20
N ASP A 125 -7.65 -3.51 16.27
CA ASP A 125 -8.59 -4.04 15.25
C ASP A 125 -7.93 -4.01 13.85
N LEU A 126 -8.08 -5.08 13.05
CA LEU A 126 -7.41 -5.24 11.74
C LEU A 126 -8.41 -5.23 10.57
N VAL A 127 -7.92 -4.81 9.40
CA VAL A 127 -8.42 -5.30 8.10
C VAL A 127 -7.96 -6.74 7.95
N ASP A 128 -8.90 -7.66 7.73
CA ASP A 128 -8.59 -9.08 7.51
C ASP A 128 -7.78 -9.24 6.21
N VAL A 129 -6.59 -9.82 6.31
CA VAL A 129 -5.74 -10.14 5.15
C VAL A 129 -5.72 -11.67 5.08
N PRO A 130 -6.33 -12.27 4.06
CA PRO A 130 -6.40 -13.72 3.97
C PRO A 130 -4.98 -14.29 3.84
N GLU A 131 -4.77 -15.47 4.41
CA GLU A 131 -3.48 -16.16 4.27
C GLU A 131 -3.15 -16.41 2.80
N LYS A 132 -4.16 -16.72 1.98
CA LYS A 132 -4.04 -16.99 0.55
C LYS A 132 -4.85 -16.02 -0.30
N VAL A 133 -4.36 -15.80 -1.51
CA VAL A 133 -5.02 -15.03 -2.58
C VAL A 133 -5.01 -15.84 -3.88
N ALA A 134 -5.99 -15.59 -4.73
CA ALA A 134 -6.03 -16.15 -6.08
C ALA A 134 -5.52 -15.11 -7.08
N SER A 135 -4.63 -15.49 -7.98
CA SER A 135 -3.96 -14.55 -8.89
C SER A 135 -3.71 -15.14 -10.26
N PHE A 136 -3.59 -14.27 -11.26
CA PHE A 136 -3.09 -14.61 -12.59
C PHE A 136 -2.16 -13.51 -13.11
N MET A 137 -1.31 -13.89 -14.06
CA MET A 137 -0.47 -12.99 -14.86
C MET A 137 -0.56 -13.45 -16.32
N VAL A 138 -1.35 -12.74 -17.13
CA VAL A 138 -1.66 -13.13 -18.50
C VAL A 138 -1.12 -12.08 -19.46
N SER A 139 -0.28 -12.48 -20.40
CA SER A 139 0.34 -11.59 -21.40
C SER A 139 -0.39 -11.64 -22.75
N ARG A 140 -0.46 -10.49 -23.42
CA ARG A 140 -0.96 -10.34 -24.80
C ARG A 140 -0.04 -9.41 -25.58
N THR A 141 0.28 -9.79 -26.80
CA THR A 141 1.08 -9.00 -27.74
C THR A 141 0.21 -8.18 -28.68
N LEU A 142 0.81 -7.27 -29.46
CA LEU A 142 0.09 -6.45 -30.45
C LEU A 142 -0.74 -7.30 -31.45
N VAL A 143 -0.24 -8.47 -31.86
CA VAL A 143 -0.96 -9.36 -32.78
C VAL A 143 -2.10 -10.14 -32.11
N GLU A 144 -2.13 -10.15 -30.78
CA GLU A 144 -3.15 -10.79 -29.94
C GLU A 144 -4.15 -9.75 -29.38
N ASN A 145 -4.37 -8.65 -30.12
CA ASN A 145 -5.30 -7.58 -29.78
C ASN A 145 -5.00 -6.86 -28.45
N ALA A 146 -3.72 -6.77 -28.04
CA ALA A 146 -3.33 -6.11 -26.79
C ALA A 146 -3.87 -4.68 -26.67
N VAL A 147 -3.92 -3.92 -27.77
CA VAL A 147 -4.41 -2.53 -27.77
C VAL A 147 -5.88 -2.47 -27.35
N GLN A 148 -6.73 -3.31 -27.95
CA GLN A 148 -8.16 -3.36 -27.66
C GLN A 148 -8.41 -3.84 -26.23
N LEU A 149 -7.64 -4.81 -25.76
CA LEU A 149 -7.74 -5.33 -24.40
C LEU A 149 -7.34 -4.27 -23.36
N VAL A 150 -6.23 -3.56 -23.58
CA VAL A 150 -5.81 -2.47 -22.69
C VAL A 150 -6.83 -1.33 -22.68
N HIS A 151 -7.35 -0.95 -23.85
CA HIS A 151 -8.41 0.05 -23.94
C HIS A 151 -9.65 -0.37 -23.13
N LYS A 152 -10.13 -1.62 -23.33
CA LYS A 152 -11.28 -2.19 -22.63
C LYS A 152 -11.08 -2.24 -21.11
N ALA A 153 -9.88 -2.64 -20.69
CA ALA A 153 -9.50 -2.82 -19.29
C ALA A 153 -9.73 -1.56 -18.44
N GLN A 154 -9.55 -0.37 -19.03
CA GLN A 154 -9.82 0.91 -18.38
C GLN A 154 -11.26 0.99 -17.84
N SER A 155 -12.25 0.64 -18.67
CA SER A 155 -13.66 0.62 -18.25
C SER A 155 -14.00 -0.56 -17.32
N VAL A 156 -13.39 -1.72 -17.55
CA VAL A 156 -13.60 -2.93 -16.74
C VAL A 156 -13.15 -2.69 -15.30
N SER A 157 -11.99 -2.06 -15.12
CA SER A 157 -11.36 -1.83 -13.81
C SER A 157 -12.30 -1.16 -12.80
N LEU A 158 -13.11 -0.19 -13.25
CA LEU A 158 -14.10 0.53 -12.45
C LEU A 158 -15.24 -0.35 -11.93
N THR A 159 -15.40 -1.55 -12.49
CA THR A 159 -16.51 -2.47 -12.16
C THR A 159 -16.06 -3.69 -11.39
N LEU A 160 -14.75 -3.82 -11.14
CA LEU A 160 -14.17 -4.90 -10.36
C LEU A 160 -14.50 -4.70 -8.87
N PRO A 161 -14.67 -5.79 -8.11
CA PRO A 161 -14.93 -5.70 -6.67
C PRO A 161 -13.68 -5.18 -5.91
N LEU A 162 -13.90 -4.63 -4.71
CA LEU A 162 -12.84 -3.99 -3.89
C LEU A 162 -11.75 -4.97 -3.44
N GLU A 163 -12.02 -6.27 -3.53
CA GLU A 163 -11.12 -7.36 -3.23
C GLU A 163 -10.11 -7.63 -4.36
N ILE A 164 -10.22 -6.96 -5.51
CA ILE A 164 -9.29 -7.11 -6.64
C ILE A 164 -8.25 -5.99 -6.67
N TYR A 165 -6.99 -6.40 -6.75
CA TYR A 165 -5.90 -5.62 -7.32
C TYR A 165 -5.78 -5.92 -8.81
N PHE A 166 -5.66 -4.88 -9.65
CA PHE A 166 -5.53 -5.04 -11.09
C PHE A 166 -4.53 -4.03 -11.68
N SER A 167 -3.56 -4.53 -12.45
CA SER A 167 -2.60 -3.69 -13.19
C SER A 167 -2.25 -4.27 -14.55
N ILE A 168 -1.67 -3.43 -15.42
CA ILE A 168 -1.14 -3.83 -16.72
C ILE A 168 0.29 -3.34 -16.85
N LYS A 169 1.22 -4.26 -17.12
CA LYS A 169 2.63 -3.95 -17.37
C LYS A 169 2.90 -3.98 -18.87
N PHE A 170 3.72 -3.05 -19.34
CA PHE A 170 4.06 -2.90 -20.74
C PHE A 170 5.55 -2.98 -20.90
N MET A 171 6.01 -3.92 -21.71
CA MET A 171 7.43 -4.08 -22.03
C MET A 171 7.61 -4.52 -23.47
N THR A 172 8.77 -4.24 -24.04
CA THR A 172 9.15 -4.74 -25.36
C THR A 172 9.81 -6.11 -25.25
N VAL A 173 9.33 -7.05 -26.06
CA VAL A 173 9.78 -8.45 -26.10
C VAL A 173 10.05 -8.88 -27.53
N LEU A 174 10.72 -10.02 -27.69
CA LEU A 174 10.84 -10.68 -28.98
C LEU A 174 9.61 -11.56 -29.20
N SER A 175 8.88 -11.33 -30.30
CA SER A 175 7.71 -12.13 -30.64
C SER A 175 8.10 -13.58 -30.91
N ASN A 176 7.50 -14.53 -30.17
CA ASN A 176 7.70 -15.96 -30.41
C ASN A 176 7.22 -16.42 -31.81
N GLN A 177 6.28 -15.70 -32.41
CA GLN A 177 5.71 -16.04 -33.72
C GLN A 177 6.55 -15.49 -34.89
N THR A 178 7.05 -14.26 -34.76
CA THR A 178 7.70 -13.54 -35.89
C THR A 178 9.19 -13.31 -35.70
N ASN A 179 9.71 -13.57 -34.49
CA ASN A 179 11.07 -13.25 -34.07
C ASN A 179 11.44 -11.76 -34.28
N LYS A 180 10.45 -10.87 -34.22
CA LYS A 180 10.59 -9.41 -34.32
C LYS A 180 10.21 -8.74 -33.00
N PRO A 181 10.78 -7.56 -32.68
CA PRO A 181 10.34 -6.76 -31.55
C PRO A 181 8.83 -6.50 -31.59
N THR A 182 8.16 -6.68 -30.46
CA THR A 182 6.76 -6.33 -30.25
C THR A 182 6.57 -5.81 -28.82
N VAL A 183 5.40 -5.27 -28.52
CA VAL A 183 5.02 -4.89 -27.16
C VAL A 183 4.15 -5.99 -26.58
N GLU A 184 4.49 -6.38 -25.36
CA GLU A 184 3.68 -7.24 -24.51
C GLU A 184 2.98 -6.39 -23.45
N ALA A 185 1.67 -6.59 -23.32
CA ALA A 185 0.85 -6.10 -22.22
C ALA A 185 0.52 -7.27 -21.29
N THR A 186 1.04 -7.23 -20.07
CA THR A 186 0.85 -8.25 -19.04
C THR A 186 -0.19 -7.79 -18.04
N PHE A 187 -1.35 -8.45 -18.04
CA PHE A 187 -2.46 -8.21 -17.13
C PHE A 187 -2.22 -8.98 -15.84
N VAL A 188 -2.11 -8.25 -14.72
CA VAL A 188 -1.91 -8.82 -13.39
C VAL A 188 -3.18 -8.61 -12.58
N CYS A 189 -3.73 -9.68 -12.04
CA CYS A 189 -4.89 -9.63 -11.16
C CYS A 189 -4.63 -10.44 -9.90
N THR A 190 -5.06 -9.92 -8.75
CA THR A 190 -5.00 -10.63 -7.47
C THR A 190 -6.27 -10.38 -6.70
N TYR A 191 -6.94 -11.46 -6.30
CA TYR A 191 -8.21 -11.46 -5.59
C TYR A 191 -8.04 -12.01 -4.18
N ARG A 192 -8.48 -11.22 -3.20
CA ARG A 192 -8.38 -11.54 -1.76
C ARG A 192 -9.70 -12.01 -1.13
N GLY A 193 -10.75 -12.24 -1.91
CA GLY A 193 -12.03 -12.67 -1.35
C GLY A 193 -12.12 -14.18 -1.14
N ALA A 194 -13.11 -14.59 -0.34
CA ALA A 194 -13.21 -15.95 0.18
C ALA A 194 -13.45 -17.03 -0.87
N GLY A 195 -14.01 -16.70 -2.05
CA GLY A 195 -14.25 -17.67 -3.12
C GLY A 195 -13.02 -18.07 -3.93
N GLY A 196 -11.84 -17.51 -3.64
CA GLY A 196 -10.55 -17.92 -4.21
C GLY A 196 -10.55 -17.99 -5.74
N ILE A 197 -9.99 -19.07 -6.29
CA ILE A 197 -9.88 -19.30 -7.75
C ILE A 197 -11.25 -19.29 -8.44
N THR A 198 -12.25 -19.96 -7.84
CA THR A 198 -13.57 -20.14 -8.47
C THR A 198 -14.29 -18.80 -8.63
N GLU A 199 -14.23 -17.95 -7.62
CA GLU A 199 -14.86 -16.62 -7.67
C GLU A 199 -14.07 -15.66 -8.57
N LEU A 200 -12.73 -15.68 -8.53
CA LEU A 200 -11.93 -14.88 -9.45
C LEU A 200 -12.23 -15.22 -10.91
N LEU A 201 -12.27 -16.51 -11.26
CA LEU A 201 -12.62 -16.95 -12.62
C LEU A 201 -14.01 -16.44 -13.03
N SER A 202 -15.01 -16.60 -12.15
CA SER A 202 -16.38 -16.13 -12.40
C SER A 202 -16.47 -14.60 -12.55
N ILE A 203 -15.66 -13.84 -11.82
CA ILE A 203 -15.55 -12.38 -11.99
C ILE A 203 -15.01 -12.06 -13.37
N MET A 204 -13.91 -12.71 -13.78
CA MET A 204 -13.28 -12.47 -15.08
C MET A 204 -14.19 -12.85 -16.25
N ASP A 205 -14.84 -14.01 -16.21
CA ASP A 205 -15.79 -14.46 -17.25
C ASP A 205 -16.95 -13.48 -17.46
N ARG A 206 -17.40 -12.83 -16.38
CA ARG A 206 -18.54 -11.91 -16.42
C ARG A 206 -18.14 -10.47 -16.75
N LYS A 207 -16.98 -10.03 -16.28
CA LYS A 207 -16.56 -8.62 -16.34
C LYS A 207 -15.55 -8.34 -17.44
N PHE A 208 -14.74 -9.31 -17.82
CA PHE A 208 -13.71 -9.18 -18.84
C PHE A 208 -13.47 -10.48 -19.64
N PRO A 209 -14.52 -11.08 -20.23
CA PRO A 209 -14.39 -12.32 -20.99
C PRO A 209 -13.42 -12.21 -22.16
N GLU A 210 -13.25 -11.00 -22.74
CA GLU A 210 -12.36 -10.77 -23.87
C GLU A 210 -10.89 -11.04 -23.55
N LEU A 211 -10.47 -10.94 -22.27
CA LEU A 211 -9.11 -11.29 -21.85
C LEU A 211 -8.86 -12.80 -21.95
N GLY A 212 -9.91 -13.62 -21.88
CA GLY A 212 -9.82 -15.08 -22.05
C GLY A 212 -9.04 -15.79 -20.96
N VAL A 213 -9.17 -15.35 -19.70
CA VAL A 213 -8.56 -16.01 -18.53
C VAL A 213 -9.26 -17.34 -18.32
N THR A 214 -8.47 -18.40 -18.16
CA THR A 214 -8.95 -19.75 -17.87
C THR A 214 -8.60 -20.16 -16.44
N LYS A 215 -9.15 -21.30 -16.00
CA LYS A 215 -8.80 -21.85 -14.68
C LYS A 215 -7.31 -22.17 -14.56
N ASP A 216 -6.66 -22.57 -15.65
CA ASP A 216 -5.25 -22.96 -15.65
C ASP A 216 -4.32 -21.74 -15.55
N ASP A 217 -4.81 -20.54 -15.87
CA ASP A 217 -4.08 -19.28 -15.69
C ASP A 217 -4.09 -18.78 -14.23
N ILE A 218 -5.03 -19.28 -13.42
CA ILE A 218 -5.24 -18.81 -12.04
C ILE A 218 -4.66 -19.81 -11.06
N PHE A 219 -3.85 -19.30 -10.12
CA PHE A 219 -3.27 -20.09 -9.05
C PHE A 219 -3.47 -19.41 -7.69
N GLU A 220 -3.35 -20.19 -6.62
CA GLU A 220 -3.30 -19.65 -5.26
C GLU A 220 -1.86 -19.44 -4.81
N MET A 221 -1.62 -18.35 -4.10
CA MET A 221 -0.38 -18.11 -3.38
C MET A 221 -0.69 -17.52 -2.01
N LEU A 222 0.28 -17.57 -1.09
CA LEU A 222 0.18 -16.80 0.14
C LEU A 222 0.10 -15.31 -0.20
N TRP A 223 -0.68 -14.53 0.54
CA TRP A 223 -0.74 -13.08 0.32
C TRP A 223 0.65 -12.43 0.36
N ILE A 224 1.52 -12.89 1.24
CA ILE A 224 2.90 -12.39 1.37
C ILE A 224 3.77 -12.65 0.13
N GLN A 225 3.41 -13.64 -0.70
CA GLN A 225 4.09 -13.95 -1.96
C GLN A 225 3.70 -12.99 -3.09
N PHE A 226 2.70 -12.13 -2.90
CA PHE A 226 2.28 -11.15 -3.90
C PHE A 226 3.41 -10.23 -4.35
N VAL A 227 4.27 -9.79 -3.42
CA VAL A 227 5.34 -8.84 -3.76
C VAL A 227 6.36 -9.45 -4.74
N PRO A 228 6.99 -10.62 -4.47
CA PRO A 228 7.87 -11.24 -5.46
C PRO A 228 7.11 -11.64 -6.74
N PHE A 229 5.89 -12.18 -6.64
CA PHE A 229 5.07 -12.50 -7.82
C PHE A 229 4.90 -11.30 -8.74
N HIS A 230 4.50 -10.16 -8.19
CA HIS A 230 4.24 -8.93 -8.93
C HIS A 230 5.52 -8.40 -9.60
N ASN A 231 6.69 -8.66 -9.02
CA ASN A 231 7.99 -8.29 -9.58
C ASN A 231 8.60 -9.38 -10.47
N SER A 232 7.83 -10.40 -10.87
CA SER A 232 8.28 -11.54 -11.67
C SER A 232 9.44 -12.32 -11.03
N TYR A 233 9.51 -12.32 -9.70
CA TYR A 233 10.43 -13.15 -8.92
C TYR A 233 9.78 -14.48 -8.50
N PRO A 234 10.57 -15.56 -8.35
CA PRO A 234 10.06 -16.84 -7.88
C PRO A 234 9.35 -16.70 -6.53
N ILE A 235 8.09 -17.16 -6.47
CA ILE A 235 7.25 -17.04 -5.27
C ILE A 235 7.70 -17.96 -4.14
N ASP A 236 8.43 -19.04 -4.43
CA ASP A 236 8.90 -19.99 -3.43
C ASP A 236 10.09 -19.43 -2.62
N ASP A 237 10.84 -18.49 -3.18
CA ASP A 237 11.98 -17.83 -2.53
C ASP A 237 11.60 -16.48 -1.89
N TYR A 238 10.31 -16.29 -1.59
CA TYR A 238 9.78 -15.03 -1.06
C TYR A 238 10.43 -14.61 0.26
N VAL A 239 10.84 -15.56 1.11
CA VAL A 239 11.51 -15.24 2.38
C VAL A 239 12.84 -14.55 2.12
N HIS A 240 13.67 -15.11 1.23
CA HIS A 240 14.95 -14.48 0.88
C HIS A 240 14.71 -13.13 0.21
N TYR A 241 13.79 -13.08 -0.75
CA TYR A 241 13.42 -11.85 -1.45
C TYR A 241 13.01 -10.72 -0.50
N LEU A 242 12.16 -11.01 0.49
CA LEU A 242 11.62 -10.02 1.43
C LEU A 242 12.56 -9.68 2.59
N THR A 243 13.49 -10.57 2.94
CA THR A 243 14.40 -10.37 4.09
C THR A 243 15.80 -9.90 3.69
N SER A 244 16.17 -10.07 2.42
CA SER A 244 17.45 -9.59 1.91
C SER A 244 17.52 -8.06 1.90
N ARG A 245 18.61 -7.51 2.44
CA ARG A 245 18.95 -6.09 2.30
C ARG A 245 19.64 -5.76 0.98
N ILE A 246 19.98 -6.78 0.20
CA ILE A 246 20.60 -6.65 -1.11
C ILE A 246 19.49 -6.94 -2.13
N PRO A 247 19.08 -5.94 -2.93
CA PRO A 247 18.09 -6.17 -3.95
C PRO A 247 18.66 -7.14 -5.00
N PRO A 248 17.84 -8.01 -5.61
CA PRO A 248 18.38 -9.02 -6.51
C PRO A 248 18.90 -8.42 -7.83
N SER A 249 18.49 -7.19 -8.16
CA SER A 249 19.07 -6.37 -9.22
C SER A 249 19.24 -4.92 -8.75
N LYS A 250 20.21 -4.20 -9.34
CA LYS A 250 20.41 -2.76 -9.15
C LYS A 250 20.50 -2.08 -10.51
N PRO A 251 19.36 -1.93 -11.21
CA PRO A 251 19.35 -1.28 -12.51
C PRO A 251 19.66 0.22 -12.38
N TYR A 252 20.24 0.80 -13.42
CA TYR A 252 20.30 2.25 -13.55
C TYR A 252 19.06 2.71 -14.32
N PHE A 253 18.37 3.73 -13.84
CA PHE A 253 17.10 4.13 -14.41
C PHE A 253 16.73 5.58 -14.14
N SER A 254 15.80 6.09 -14.96
CA SER A 254 15.02 7.29 -14.67
C SER A 254 13.55 6.87 -14.71
N ALA A 255 12.81 7.19 -13.65
CA ALA A 255 11.40 6.85 -13.54
C ALA A 255 10.55 8.06 -13.14
N LYS A 256 9.26 7.97 -13.46
CA LYS A 256 8.26 9.03 -13.27
C LYS A 256 6.90 8.42 -12.97
N ALA A 257 6.01 9.24 -12.39
CA ALA A 257 4.60 8.92 -12.26
C ALA A 257 3.73 9.80 -13.15
N ASP A 258 2.58 9.28 -13.53
CA ASP A 258 1.47 10.03 -14.10
C ASP A 258 0.15 9.54 -13.52
N PHE A 259 -0.91 10.33 -13.70
CA PHE A 259 -2.24 9.98 -13.23
C PHE A 259 -3.26 10.22 -14.33
N VAL A 260 -3.95 9.15 -14.72
CA VAL A 260 -4.95 9.20 -15.80
C VAL A 260 -6.33 9.27 -15.18
N ARG A 261 -7.13 10.25 -15.62
CA ARG A 261 -8.51 10.43 -15.17
C ARG A 261 -9.51 9.91 -16.20
N ASP A 262 -9.30 10.26 -17.47
CA ASP A 262 -10.17 9.89 -18.58
C ASP A 262 -9.54 8.73 -19.37
N PRO A 263 -10.33 7.77 -19.89
CA PRO A 263 -9.79 6.66 -20.66
C PRO A 263 -8.96 7.09 -21.88
N VAL A 264 -7.77 6.51 -22.03
CA VAL A 264 -6.93 6.63 -23.22
C VAL A 264 -7.59 5.87 -24.37
N SER A 265 -7.78 6.50 -25.53
CA SER A 265 -8.38 5.85 -26.71
C SER A 265 -7.50 4.70 -27.25
N GLU A 266 -8.08 3.78 -28.05
CA GLU A 266 -7.30 2.70 -28.70
C GLU A 266 -6.12 3.25 -29.51
N THR A 267 -6.34 4.32 -30.27
CA THR A 267 -5.27 5.00 -31.02
C THR A 267 -4.18 5.54 -30.08
N GLY A 268 -4.56 6.08 -28.92
CA GLY A 268 -3.61 6.56 -27.93
C GLY A 268 -2.79 5.42 -27.31
N VAL A 269 -3.45 4.33 -26.91
CA VAL A 269 -2.80 3.11 -26.42
C VAL A 269 -1.81 2.57 -27.45
N GLN A 270 -2.23 2.44 -28.72
CA GLN A 270 -1.37 2.00 -29.81
C GLN A 270 -0.17 2.93 -30.00
N GLY A 271 -0.37 4.24 -29.93
CA GLY A 271 0.69 5.24 -30.04
C GLY A 271 1.73 5.10 -28.93
N LEU A 272 1.29 4.93 -27.68
CA LEU A 272 2.17 4.72 -26.53
C LEU A 272 2.95 3.41 -26.65
N MET A 273 2.29 2.31 -27.04
CA MET A 273 2.97 1.04 -27.29
C MET A 273 4.02 1.17 -28.42
N ASN A 274 3.69 1.84 -29.52
CA ASN A 274 4.64 2.07 -30.61
C ASN A 274 5.85 2.89 -30.14
N LYS A 275 5.64 3.86 -29.26
CA LYS A 275 6.71 4.67 -28.66
C LYS A 275 7.72 3.80 -27.90
N LEU A 276 7.27 2.75 -27.20
CA LEU A 276 8.15 1.81 -26.49
C LEU A 276 9.06 1.02 -27.45
N LEU A 277 8.66 0.82 -28.71
CA LEU A 277 9.48 0.13 -29.72
C LEU A 277 10.60 0.99 -30.30
N GLU A 278 10.66 2.29 -29.97
CA GLU A 278 11.73 3.20 -30.41
C GLU A 278 13.03 3.01 -29.60
N VAL A 279 12.99 2.28 -28.47
CA VAL A 279 14.16 1.93 -27.66
C VAL A 279 14.42 0.42 -27.67
N PRO A 280 15.66 -0.03 -27.33
CA PRO A 280 15.97 -1.46 -27.30
C PRO A 280 15.07 -2.26 -26.35
N LEU A 281 14.98 -3.57 -26.59
CA LEU A 281 14.12 -4.48 -25.82
C LEU A 281 14.33 -4.34 -24.31
N GLY A 282 13.22 -4.21 -23.57
CA GLY A 282 13.21 -4.11 -22.11
C GLY A 282 13.71 -2.77 -21.53
N ILE A 283 14.22 -1.84 -22.35
CA ILE A 283 14.78 -0.56 -21.87
C ILE A 283 13.68 0.41 -21.43
N GLY A 284 12.63 0.57 -22.22
CA GLY A 284 11.45 1.37 -21.87
C GLY A 284 10.33 0.48 -21.35
N GLN A 285 9.76 0.84 -20.20
CA GLN A 285 8.64 0.13 -19.60
C GLN A 285 7.64 1.11 -18.99
N MET A 286 6.39 0.68 -18.88
CA MET A 286 5.39 1.36 -18.06
C MET A 286 4.45 0.36 -17.39
N GLU A 287 3.80 0.77 -16.31
CA GLU A 287 2.77 0.00 -15.62
C GLU A 287 1.57 0.91 -15.29
N TRP A 288 0.38 0.43 -15.58
CA TRP A 288 -0.89 1.07 -15.25
C TRP A 288 -1.53 0.33 -14.07
N THR A 289 -1.59 0.97 -12.90
CA THR A 289 -2.18 0.38 -11.70
C THR A 289 -3.53 1.02 -11.43
N PHE A 290 -4.59 0.22 -11.59
CA PHE A 290 -5.96 0.68 -11.47
C PHE A 290 -6.39 0.75 -10.01
N TRP A 291 -6.93 1.90 -9.61
CA TRP A 291 -7.48 2.11 -8.27
C TRP A 291 -8.81 2.89 -8.27
N GLY A 292 -9.21 3.39 -9.45
CA GLY A 292 -10.46 4.13 -9.61
C GLY A 292 -11.66 3.22 -9.39
N GLY A 293 -12.76 3.77 -8.89
CA GLY A 293 -13.92 3.01 -8.40
C GLY A 293 -13.71 2.34 -7.05
N GLY A 294 -12.48 2.38 -6.52
CA GLY A 294 -12.07 1.75 -5.28
C GLY A 294 -12.19 2.62 -4.02
N ILE A 295 -11.43 2.25 -2.99
CA ILE A 295 -11.33 3.04 -1.74
C ILE A 295 -10.66 4.41 -1.98
N MET A 296 -9.80 4.52 -2.99
CA MET A 296 -9.10 5.75 -3.34
C MET A 296 -10.03 6.88 -3.79
N ASP A 297 -11.27 6.57 -4.18
CA ASP A 297 -12.26 7.60 -4.54
C ASP A 297 -13.11 8.06 -3.35
N LYS A 298 -13.04 7.35 -2.22
CA LYS A 298 -13.83 7.64 -1.01
C LYS A 298 -13.07 8.53 -0.02
N ILE A 299 -11.76 8.67 -0.18
CA ILE A 299 -10.90 9.46 0.69
C ILE A 299 -10.80 10.88 0.10
N PRO A 300 -11.12 11.94 0.85
CA PRO A 300 -10.95 13.31 0.38
C PRO A 300 -9.50 13.62 -0.03
N GLU A 301 -9.31 14.43 -1.08
CA GLU A 301 -7.98 14.87 -1.52
C GLU A 301 -7.18 15.56 -0.40
N SER A 302 -7.86 16.22 0.53
CA SER A 302 -7.27 16.98 1.63
C SER A 302 -7.07 16.21 2.94
N GLU A 303 -7.46 14.92 2.96
CA GLU A 303 -7.34 14.06 4.13
C GLU A 303 -5.87 13.94 4.58
N ILE A 304 -4.98 13.75 3.61
CA ILE A 304 -3.53 13.61 3.82
C ILE A 304 -2.75 14.41 2.76
N ALA A 305 -1.43 14.50 2.88
CA ALA A 305 -0.59 15.27 1.95
C ALA A 305 -0.74 14.83 0.49
N PHE A 306 -0.80 13.52 0.24
CA PHE A 306 -0.98 12.92 -1.08
C PHE A 306 -2.39 13.22 -1.61
N PRO A 307 -2.55 14.06 -2.65
CA PRO A 307 -3.84 14.62 -3.04
C PRO A 307 -4.57 13.78 -4.09
N HIS A 308 -3.87 12.88 -4.80
CA HIS A 308 -4.40 12.28 -6.02
C HIS A 308 -5.46 11.22 -5.69
N ARG A 309 -6.73 11.62 -5.81
CA ARG A 309 -7.95 10.82 -5.64
C ARG A 309 -8.81 10.99 -6.89
N GLY A 310 -9.76 10.10 -7.16
CA GLY A 310 -10.63 10.25 -8.34
C GLY A 310 -9.90 10.11 -9.67
N TYR A 311 -8.83 9.32 -9.71
CA TYR A 311 -8.12 8.97 -10.94
C TYR A 311 -8.39 7.51 -11.28
N LEU A 312 -8.45 7.20 -12.57
CA LEU A 312 -8.69 5.84 -13.05
C LEU A 312 -7.52 4.91 -12.69
N PHE A 313 -6.30 5.36 -12.96
CA PHE A 313 -5.07 4.64 -12.63
C PHE A 313 -3.89 5.60 -12.43
N ILE A 314 -2.90 5.13 -11.65
CA ILE A 314 -1.55 5.68 -11.65
C ILE A 314 -0.70 4.95 -12.68
N VAL A 315 0.22 5.69 -13.28
CA VAL A 315 1.18 5.19 -14.25
C VAL A 315 2.56 5.25 -13.61
N PHE A 316 3.29 4.15 -13.60
CA PHE A 316 4.73 4.14 -13.42
C PHE A 316 5.38 4.05 -14.79
N GLU A 317 6.32 4.93 -15.10
CA GLU A 317 7.06 4.91 -16.35
C GLU A 317 8.55 4.92 -16.07
N VAL A 318 9.32 4.15 -16.82
CA VAL A 318 10.75 4.00 -16.56
C VAL A 318 11.54 3.76 -17.85
N VAL A 319 12.74 4.32 -17.88
CA VAL A 319 13.78 3.99 -18.85
C VAL A 319 15.03 3.48 -18.12
N TYR A 320 15.59 2.38 -18.61
CA TYR A 320 16.74 1.70 -18.01
C TYR A 320 18.04 1.91 -18.80
N TRP A 321 19.17 1.74 -18.10
CA TRP A 321 20.45 1.54 -18.75
C TRP A 321 21.41 0.62 -18.01
N ASN A 322 22.40 0.15 -18.76
CA ASN A 322 23.43 -0.75 -18.29
C ASN A 322 24.62 0.05 -17.75
N LYS A 323 25.39 -0.59 -16.88
CA LYS A 323 26.61 -0.01 -16.31
C LYS A 323 27.62 0.42 -17.39
N ASP A 324 27.69 -0.33 -18.48
CA ASP A 324 28.68 -0.14 -19.54
C ASP A 324 28.15 0.72 -20.71
N ASP A 325 26.93 1.26 -20.61
CA ASP A 325 26.40 2.20 -21.61
C ASP A 325 27.17 3.52 -21.58
N THR A 326 27.46 4.08 -22.76
CA THR A 326 28.16 5.37 -22.87
C THR A 326 27.27 6.53 -22.42
N SER A 327 27.88 7.66 -22.02
CA SER A 327 27.12 8.87 -21.67
C SER A 327 26.18 9.33 -22.80
N ALA A 328 26.59 9.19 -24.06
CA ALA A 328 25.75 9.52 -25.22
C ALA A 328 24.52 8.61 -25.31
N THR A 329 24.68 7.31 -25.07
CA THR A 329 23.57 6.34 -25.03
C THR A 329 22.61 6.63 -23.87
N ILE A 330 23.14 7.02 -22.72
CA ILE A 330 22.33 7.39 -21.55
C ILE A 330 21.52 8.66 -21.86
N GLU A 331 22.15 9.67 -22.47
CA GLU A 331 21.50 10.91 -22.89
C GLU A 331 20.38 10.66 -23.91
N GLU A 332 20.64 9.83 -24.93
CA GLU A 332 19.63 9.43 -25.92
C GLU A 332 18.40 8.78 -25.27
N ARG A 333 18.61 7.91 -24.27
CA ARG A 333 17.52 7.25 -23.54
C ARG A 333 16.74 8.21 -22.66
N ILE A 334 17.41 9.16 -22.00
CA ILE A 334 16.75 10.20 -21.21
C ILE A 334 15.93 11.12 -22.12
N ASP A 335 16.46 11.50 -23.28
CA ASP A 335 15.76 12.35 -24.23
C ASP A 335 14.57 11.64 -24.89
N TRP A 336 14.71 10.37 -25.22
CA TRP A 336 13.59 9.52 -25.60
C TRP A 336 12.53 9.51 -24.50
N PHE A 337 12.93 9.32 -23.23
CA PHE A 337 11.99 9.24 -22.11
C PHE A 337 11.24 10.55 -21.88
N ARG A 338 11.91 11.71 -22.00
CA ARG A 338 11.26 13.02 -22.03
C ARG A 338 10.27 13.14 -23.19
N GLY A 339 10.61 12.59 -24.36
CA GLY A 339 9.72 12.50 -25.52
C GLY A 339 8.49 11.64 -25.27
N PHE A 340 8.69 10.44 -24.69
CA PHE A 340 7.64 9.54 -24.25
C PHE A 340 6.68 10.24 -23.27
N ARG A 341 7.24 10.94 -22.29
CA ARG A 341 6.48 11.72 -21.29
C ARG A 341 5.67 12.85 -21.91
N ARG A 342 6.16 13.51 -22.97
CA ARG A 342 5.39 14.51 -23.73
C ARG A 342 4.23 13.86 -24.49
N GLU A 343 4.43 12.69 -25.07
CA GLU A 343 3.37 11.93 -25.76
C GLU A 343 2.29 11.47 -24.78
N PHE A 344 2.69 10.87 -23.65
CA PHE A 344 1.79 10.45 -22.58
C PHE A 344 1.02 11.63 -21.97
N GLY A 345 1.66 12.80 -21.91
CA GLY A 345 1.10 14.05 -21.40
C GLY A 345 -0.26 14.44 -21.99
N ARG A 346 -0.57 13.98 -23.21
CA ARG A 346 -1.85 14.26 -23.89
C ARG A 346 -3.05 13.55 -23.27
N TYR A 347 -2.82 12.57 -22.40
CA TYR A 347 -3.86 11.73 -21.80
C TYR A 347 -4.01 11.93 -20.29
N VAL A 348 -3.28 12.88 -19.72
CA VAL A 348 -3.31 13.19 -18.28
C VAL A 348 -3.77 14.63 -18.07
N PRO A 349 -4.34 14.97 -16.90
CA PRO A 349 -4.74 16.34 -16.64
C PRO A 349 -3.57 17.32 -16.74
N GLU A 350 -3.86 18.53 -17.18
CA GLU A 350 -2.91 19.64 -17.21
C GLU A 350 -3.28 20.70 -16.15
N ASN A 351 -2.29 21.48 -15.70
CA ASN A 351 -2.42 22.62 -14.77
C ASN A 351 -2.98 22.29 -13.36
N PRO A 352 -2.21 21.60 -12.50
CA PRO A 352 -0.90 20.99 -12.78
C PRO A 352 -1.05 19.56 -13.32
N ARG A 353 -0.05 19.10 -14.09
CA ARG A 353 0.10 17.67 -14.39
C ARG A 353 0.45 16.92 -13.11
N PRO A 354 -0.37 15.97 -12.63
CA PRO A 354 -0.12 15.26 -11.38
C PRO A 354 1.16 14.43 -11.41
N ALA A 355 1.87 14.35 -10.29
CA ALA A 355 3.08 13.55 -10.12
C ALA A 355 3.13 12.92 -8.72
N TYR A 356 3.85 11.82 -8.55
CA TYR A 356 3.95 11.15 -7.25
C TYR A 356 5.25 11.52 -6.53
N ALA A 357 5.16 12.06 -5.31
CA ALA A 357 6.30 12.60 -4.58
C ALA A 357 7.40 11.55 -4.26
N ASP A 358 7.05 10.27 -4.16
CA ASP A 358 8.03 9.19 -3.96
C ASP A 358 8.79 8.85 -5.26
N TYR A 359 8.27 9.25 -6.42
CA TYR A 359 8.96 9.18 -7.71
C TYR A 359 9.50 10.57 -8.07
N ARG A 360 10.51 11.00 -7.30
CA ARG A 360 11.10 12.33 -7.43
C ARG A 360 11.55 12.62 -8.86
N ASP A 361 11.02 13.71 -9.38
CA ASP A 361 11.28 14.23 -10.69
C ASP A 361 11.80 15.67 -10.64
N HIS A 362 13.09 15.82 -10.92
CA HIS A 362 13.75 17.13 -11.01
C HIS A 362 13.36 17.90 -12.29
N ASP A 363 12.81 17.23 -13.32
CA ASP A 363 12.34 17.90 -14.54
C ASP A 363 11.07 18.75 -14.27
N LEU A 364 10.36 18.53 -13.15
CA LEU A 364 9.26 19.40 -12.70
C LEU A 364 9.71 20.78 -12.21
N GLY A 365 11.02 20.95 -11.97
CA GLY A 365 11.62 22.16 -11.44
C GLY A 365 12.18 21.97 -10.03
N LEU A 366 13.11 22.85 -9.68
CA LEU A 366 13.85 22.83 -8.42
C LEU A 366 13.74 24.18 -7.72
N ASN A 367 13.90 24.15 -6.41
CA ASN A 367 14.21 25.33 -5.64
C ASN A 367 15.55 25.91 -6.09
N ARG A 368 15.63 27.25 -6.10
CA ARG A 368 16.88 27.99 -6.27
C ARG A 368 17.92 27.55 -5.24
N PRO A 369 19.18 27.35 -5.66
CA PRO A 369 20.26 26.96 -4.75
C PRO A 369 20.54 27.96 -3.61
N ASP A 370 20.20 29.24 -3.82
CA ASP A 370 20.36 30.30 -2.81
C ASP A 370 19.25 30.33 -1.75
N GLY A 371 18.25 29.44 -1.85
CA GLY A 371 17.13 29.35 -0.91
C GLY A 371 16.02 30.37 -1.13
N THR A 372 16.10 31.22 -2.15
CA THR A 372 15.15 32.33 -2.39
C THR A 372 13.90 31.91 -3.18
N THR A 373 13.57 30.62 -3.19
CA THR A 373 12.40 30.13 -3.94
C THR A 373 11.12 30.56 -3.25
N THR A 374 10.27 31.28 -3.98
CA THR A 374 8.98 31.69 -3.45
C THR A 374 8.01 30.51 -3.39
N VAL A 375 7.02 30.60 -2.51
CA VAL A 375 5.93 29.61 -2.44
C VAL A 375 5.19 29.50 -3.77
N GLU A 376 5.00 30.61 -4.49
CA GLU A 376 4.33 30.62 -5.79
C GLU A 376 5.12 29.84 -6.86
N GLU A 377 6.44 30.05 -6.93
CA GLU A 377 7.30 29.34 -7.86
C GLU A 377 7.36 27.84 -7.56
N ALA A 378 7.53 27.48 -6.29
CA ALA A 378 7.52 26.09 -5.86
C ALA A 378 6.16 25.43 -6.17
N ARG A 379 5.05 26.12 -5.89
CA ARG A 379 3.69 25.62 -6.20
C ARG A 379 3.49 25.42 -7.70
N LYS A 380 3.88 26.39 -8.53
CA LYS A 380 3.68 26.33 -9.98
C LYS A 380 4.56 25.28 -10.66
N SER A 381 5.74 25.01 -10.11
CA SER A 381 6.69 24.01 -10.62
C SER A 381 6.35 22.61 -10.11
N TRP A 382 6.95 22.17 -9.01
CA TRP A 382 6.86 20.79 -8.49
C TRP A 382 5.78 20.60 -7.41
N GLY A 383 5.42 21.67 -6.68
CA GLY A 383 4.53 21.62 -5.52
C GLY A 383 3.09 21.27 -5.87
N GLY A 384 2.55 21.90 -6.92
CA GLY A 384 1.23 21.62 -7.47
C GLY A 384 1.11 20.20 -8.01
N PRO A 385 2.02 19.73 -8.87
CA PRO A 385 2.07 18.34 -9.33
C PRO A 385 2.02 17.30 -8.21
N TYR A 386 2.83 17.45 -7.14
CA TYR A 386 2.90 16.44 -6.08
C TYR A 386 1.80 16.55 -5.02
N PHE A 387 1.37 17.77 -4.69
CA PHE A 387 0.56 18.03 -3.49
C PHE A 387 -0.76 18.74 -3.78
N GLY A 388 -1.01 19.15 -5.03
CA GLY A 388 -2.27 19.76 -5.44
C GLY A 388 -2.67 20.91 -4.52
N GLY A 389 -3.93 20.90 -4.09
CA GLY A 389 -4.45 21.90 -3.14
C GLY A 389 -3.84 21.83 -1.73
N ASN A 390 -3.12 20.77 -1.39
CA ASN A 390 -2.54 20.59 -0.05
C ASN A 390 -1.21 21.32 0.15
N PHE A 391 -0.58 21.80 -0.93
CA PHE A 391 0.75 22.42 -0.90
C PHE A 391 0.87 23.54 0.15
N ASP A 392 -0.13 24.43 0.23
CA ASP A 392 -0.09 25.57 1.16
C ASP A 392 -0.20 25.18 2.62
N ARG A 393 -1.00 24.15 2.88
CA ARG A 393 -1.10 23.59 4.23
C ARG A 393 0.25 23.01 4.65
N LEU A 394 0.97 22.36 3.73
CA LEU A 394 2.29 21.78 3.99
C LEU A 394 3.35 22.86 4.21
N VAL A 395 3.36 23.93 3.42
CA VAL A 395 4.23 25.11 3.63
C VAL A 395 3.99 25.74 5.00
N ARG A 396 2.73 25.91 5.42
CA ARG A 396 2.40 26.41 6.76
C ARG A 396 2.93 25.50 7.86
N VAL A 397 2.70 24.18 7.75
CA VAL A 397 3.22 23.21 8.73
C VAL A 397 4.74 23.30 8.81
N LYS A 398 5.43 23.26 7.66
CA LYS A 398 6.89 23.40 7.55
C LYS A 398 7.40 24.66 8.27
N SER A 399 6.73 25.80 8.05
CA SER A 399 7.13 27.09 8.61
C SER A 399 6.99 27.16 10.14
N VAL A 400 6.08 26.36 10.73
CA VAL A 400 5.94 26.26 12.19
C VAL A 400 6.98 25.31 12.79
N VAL A 401 7.17 24.15 12.16
CA VAL A 401 7.99 23.05 12.75
C VAL A 401 9.48 23.17 12.44
N ASP A 402 9.84 23.88 11.36
CA ASP A 402 11.22 24.12 10.94
C ASP A 402 11.35 25.53 10.32
N PRO A 403 11.19 26.59 11.13
CA PRO A 403 11.21 27.98 10.66
C PRO A 403 12.56 28.40 10.07
N GLU A 404 13.66 27.78 10.52
CA GLU A 404 15.01 28.03 10.01
C GLU A 404 15.32 27.26 8.71
N ASN A 405 14.37 26.45 8.24
CA ASN A 405 14.49 25.60 7.06
C ASN A 405 15.75 24.72 7.09
N LEU A 406 16.04 24.14 8.26
CA LEU A 406 17.17 23.23 8.46
C LEU A 406 17.05 21.99 7.57
N PHE A 407 15.85 21.41 7.49
CA PHE A 407 15.54 20.24 6.67
C PHE A 407 15.10 20.66 5.27
N ARG A 408 16.07 20.92 4.39
CA ARG A 408 15.82 21.35 3.01
C ARG A 408 16.48 20.45 1.97
N ASN A 409 15.91 20.46 0.77
CA ASN A 409 16.48 19.87 -0.44
C ASN A 409 15.98 20.64 -1.67
N GLU A 410 16.36 20.20 -2.86
CA GLU A 410 16.06 20.84 -4.14
C GLU A 410 14.56 20.88 -4.46
N GLN A 411 13.72 20.11 -3.77
CA GLN A 411 12.25 20.16 -3.87
C GLN A 411 11.60 20.11 -2.48
N GLY A 412 12.21 20.81 -1.52
CA GLY A 412 11.74 20.96 -0.15
C GLY A 412 10.77 22.13 -0.04
N PHE A 413 9.79 22.04 0.86
CA PHE A 413 8.83 23.13 1.07
C PHE A 413 9.55 24.42 1.50
N PRO A 414 9.33 25.55 0.80
CA PRO A 414 9.79 26.85 1.28
C PRO A 414 9.16 27.20 2.64
N VAL A 415 9.84 28.05 3.41
CA VAL A 415 9.31 28.60 4.66
C VAL A 415 8.76 30.01 4.43
N ILE A 416 7.73 30.37 5.19
CA ILE A 416 7.16 31.71 5.22
C ILE A 416 7.23 32.26 6.65
N GLU A 417 7.33 33.59 6.77
CA GLU A 417 7.14 34.24 8.06
C GLU A 417 5.66 34.13 8.47
N LEU A 418 5.41 33.53 9.63
CA LEU A 418 4.07 33.44 10.20
C LEU A 418 3.92 34.47 11.33
N PRO A 419 2.78 35.18 11.42
CA PRO A 419 2.47 36.02 12.57
C PRO A 419 2.52 35.18 13.85
N SER A 420 3.01 35.76 14.96
CA SER A 420 3.20 35.05 16.24
C SER A 420 1.94 34.35 16.77
N SER A 421 0.75 34.79 16.38
CA SER A 421 -0.55 34.19 16.70
C SER A 421 -0.87 32.89 15.96
N GLN A 422 -0.17 32.59 14.86
CA GLN A 422 -0.35 31.37 14.06
C GLN A 422 0.70 30.28 14.36
N CYS A 423 1.70 30.57 15.19
CA CYS A 423 2.69 29.59 15.66
C CYS A 423 2.16 28.63 16.75
N GLN A 424 0.91 28.80 17.20
CA GLN A 424 0.30 27.88 18.15
C GLN A 424 -0.35 26.72 17.37
N LEU A 425 0.36 25.59 17.32
CA LEU A 425 -0.27 24.31 17.02
C LEU A 425 -1.31 24.07 18.10
N THR A 426 -2.59 24.20 17.75
CA THR A 426 -3.68 23.79 18.64
C THR A 426 -3.56 22.28 18.82
N SER A 427 -3.32 21.90 20.08
CA SER A 427 -3.03 20.54 20.55
C SER A 427 -4.15 19.54 20.29
#